data_AF-A0A3D1BSR2-F1
#
_entry.id   AF-A0A3D1BSR2-F1
#
_cell.length_a   1.000
_cell.length_b   1.000
_cell.length_c   1.000
_cell.angle_alpha   90.00
_cell.angle_beta   90.00
_cell.angle_gamma   90.00
#
_symmetry.space_group_name_H-M   'P 1'
#
loop_
_entity.id
_entity.type
_entity.pdbx_description
1 polymer ?
#
loop_
_entity_poly.entity_id
_entity_poly.type
_entity_poly.pdbx_seq_one_letter_code
_entity_poly.pdbx_strand_id
1 'polypeptide(L)'
;MFYIFFAVNWVITLLPLNILYGFSPVFCFILYHIIAYRKKVVIKNLRNSFPDKSEKELKNISKKFYRHLSDLFIEVLKLQHMRASEIRKRYRVINPEMLDKLNDEGRSIIAVFGHYENWEWVINLPLSIQYRVITVYKPLTNKYFDRYFYKF
;
A
#
# COMPACT_ATOMS: atom_id res chain seq x y z
N MET A 1 -13.99 13.24 14.40
CA MET A 1 -13.78 11.93 13.72
C MET A 1 -12.33 11.73 13.28
N PHE A 2 -11.72 12.62 12.48
CA PHE A 2 -10.32 12.49 12.04
C PHE A 2 -9.31 12.30 13.18
N TYR A 3 -9.30 13.18 14.18
CA TYR A 3 -8.33 13.11 15.27
C TYR A 3 -8.45 11.85 16.14
N ILE A 4 -9.67 11.33 16.31
CA ILE A 4 -9.91 10.08 17.05
C ILE A 4 -9.35 8.90 16.26
N PHE A 5 -9.68 8.83 14.95
CA PHE A 5 -9.11 7.82 14.06
C PHE A 5 -7.58 7.86 14.09
N PHE A 6 -7.00 9.06 14.00
CA PHE A 6 -5.57 9.26 14.01
C PHE A 6 -4.93 8.87 15.35
N ALA A 7 -5.48 9.29 16.49
CA ALA A 7 -4.95 8.94 17.81
C ALA A 7 -4.99 7.44 18.06
N VAL A 8 -6.11 6.79 17.75
CA VAL A 8 -6.26 5.32 17.87
C VAL A 8 -5.25 4.62 16.95
N ASN A 9 -5.15 5.08 15.71
CA ASN A 9 -4.24 4.48 14.75
C ASN A 9 -2.77 4.66 15.14
N TRP A 10 -2.39 5.83 15.65
CA TRP A 10 -1.05 6.10 16.15
C TRP A 10 -0.68 5.09 17.24
N VAL A 11 -1.54 4.93 18.26
CA VAL A 11 -1.25 3.99 19.36
C VAL A 11 -1.15 2.55 18.86
N ILE A 12 -2.08 2.12 18.00
CA ILE A 12 -2.07 0.76 17.45
C ILE A 12 -0.79 0.49 16.66
N THR A 13 -0.35 1.43 15.84
CA THR A 13 0.80 1.26 14.95
C THR A 13 2.15 1.28 15.66
N LEU A 14 2.20 1.55 16.97
CA LEU A 14 3.37 1.29 17.79
C LEU A 14 3.66 -0.21 17.94
N LEU A 15 2.64 -1.07 17.83
CA LEU A 15 2.81 -2.52 17.93
C LEU A 15 3.69 -3.08 16.80
N PRO A 16 4.46 -4.15 17.06
CA PRO A 16 5.17 -4.91 16.02
C PRO A 16 4.24 -5.33 14.86
N LEU A 17 4.74 -5.24 13.63
CA LEU A 17 3.94 -5.52 12.42
C LEU A 17 3.33 -6.93 12.40
N ASN A 18 4.04 -7.93 12.95
CA ASN A 18 3.55 -9.31 13.08
C ASN A 18 2.29 -9.41 13.98
N ILE A 19 2.20 -8.59 15.03
CA ILE A 19 0.99 -8.50 15.87
C ILE A 19 -0.13 -7.82 15.07
N LEU A 20 0.20 -6.77 14.32
CA LEU A 20 -0.78 -6.05 13.52
C LEU A 20 -1.43 -6.91 12.44
N TYR A 21 -0.66 -7.81 11.80
CA TYR A 21 -1.22 -8.77 10.85
C TYR A 21 -2.27 -9.70 11.48
N GLY A 22 -2.24 -9.90 12.81
CA GLY A 22 -3.29 -10.63 13.53
C GLY A 22 -4.68 -9.98 13.41
N PHE A 23 -4.76 -8.67 13.15
CA PHE A 23 -6.02 -7.97 12.91
C PHE A 23 -6.50 -8.05 11.46
N SER A 24 -5.64 -8.43 10.52
CA SER A 24 -5.99 -8.52 9.09
C SER A 24 -7.16 -9.45 8.80
N PRO A 25 -7.24 -10.69 9.36
CA PRO A 25 -8.40 -11.55 9.16
C PRO A 25 -9.72 -10.92 9.63
N VAL A 26 -9.69 -10.21 10.77
CA VAL A 26 -10.86 -9.53 11.34
C VAL A 26 -11.30 -8.39 10.43
N PHE A 27 -10.35 -7.57 9.99
CA PHE A 27 -10.63 -6.46 9.08
C PHE A 27 -11.14 -6.96 7.73
N CYS A 28 -10.55 -8.03 7.19
CA CYS A 28 -11.01 -8.71 5.98
C CYS A 28 -12.45 -9.22 6.14
N PHE A 29 -12.79 -9.82 7.28
CA PHE A 29 -14.15 -10.28 7.54
C PHE A 29 -15.14 -9.13 7.51
N ILE A 30 -14.84 -8.03 8.21
CA ILE A 30 -15.69 -6.83 8.23
C ILE A 30 -15.86 -6.27 6.81
N LEU A 31 -14.77 -6.06 6.07
CA LEU A 31 -14.82 -5.50 4.71
C LEU A 31 -15.58 -6.38 3.73
N TYR A 32 -15.37 -7.70 3.77
CA TYR A 32 -15.90 -8.61 2.77
C TYR A 32 -17.32 -9.12 3.07
N HIS A 33 -17.64 -9.35 4.35
CA HIS A 33 -18.90 -9.96 4.77
C HIS A 33 -19.90 -8.97 5.36
N ILE A 34 -19.46 -8.02 6.19
CA ILE A 34 -20.36 -7.08 6.87
C ILE A 34 -20.66 -5.88 5.97
N ILE A 35 -19.62 -5.17 5.56
CA ILE A 35 -19.75 -3.95 4.76
C ILE A 35 -19.93 -4.29 3.27
N ALA A 36 -19.38 -5.42 2.82
CA ALA A 36 -19.32 -5.83 1.41
C ALA A 36 -18.73 -4.73 0.50
N TYR A 37 -17.67 -4.06 0.98
CA TYR A 37 -17.11 -2.84 0.41
C TYR A 37 -16.77 -3.00 -1.08
N ARG A 38 -17.54 -2.37 -1.98
CA ARG A 38 -17.33 -2.38 -3.45
C ARG A 38 -17.23 -3.76 -4.11
N LYS A 39 -17.79 -4.81 -3.48
CA LYS A 39 -17.70 -6.20 -3.97
C LYS A 39 -18.18 -6.40 -5.41
N LYS A 40 -19.25 -5.70 -5.80
CA LYS A 40 -19.78 -5.74 -7.18
C LYS A 40 -18.77 -5.22 -8.20
N VAL A 41 -18.04 -4.15 -7.87
CA VAL A 41 -17.01 -3.56 -8.74
C VAL A 41 -15.83 -4.51 -8.86
N VAL A 42 -15.38 -5.09 -7.75
CA VAL A 42 -14.28 -6.07 -7.75
C VAL A 42 -14.62 -7.27 -8.63
N ILE A 43 -15.79 -7.88 -8.47
CA ILE A 43 -16.20 -9.01 -9.29
C ILE A 43 -16.34 -8.63 -10.77
N LYS A 44 -16.91 -7.47 -11.08
CA LYS A 44 -17.01 -6.97 -12.47
C LYS A 44 -15.62 -6.82 -13.11
N ASN A 45 -14.66 -6.22 -12.39
CA ASN A 45 -13.30 -6.08 -12.89
C ASN A 45 -12.63 -7.44 -13.09
N LEU A 46 -12.81 -8.38 -12.15
CA LEU A 46 -12.27 -9.73 -12.27
C LEU A 46 -12.84 -10.49 -13.48
N ARG A 47 -14.14 -10.35 -13.78
CA ARG A 47 -14.74 -10.93 -15.00
C ARG A 47 -14.14 -10.34 -16.27
N ASN A 48 -13.94 -9.02 -16.30
CA ASN A 48 -13.35 -8.33 -17.45
C ASN A 48 -11.88 -8.71 -17.65
N SER A 49 -11.11 -8.88 -16.57
CA SER A 49 -9.69 -9.21 -16.62
C SER A 49 -9.42 -10.71 -16.83
N PHE A 50 -10.34 -11.58 -16.42
CA PHE A 50 -10.20 -13.03 -16.48
C PHE A 50 -11.47 -13.68 -17.05
N PRO A 51 -11.81 -13.44 -18.33
CA PRO A 51 -13.06 -13.89 -18.92
C PRO A 51 -13.21 -15.42 -18.93
N ASP A 52 -12.10 -16.16 -18.98
CA ASP A 52 -12.09 -17.63 -19.05
C ASP A 52 -12.26 -18.32 -17.68
N LYS A 53 -12.29 -17.56 -16.58
CA LYS A 53 -12.39 -18.12 -15.23
C LYS A 53 -13.85 -18.31 -14.83
N SER A 54 -14.12 -19.43 -14.17
CA SER A 54 -15.44 -19.71 -13.60
C SER A 54 -15.80 -18.75 -12.47
N GLU A 55 -17.09 -18.55 -12.23
CA GLU A 55 -17.59 -17.73 -11.10
C GLU A 55 -17.03 -18.16 -9.73
N LYS A 56 -16.78 -19.47 -9.55
CA LYS A 56 -16.18 -20.00 -8.33
C LYS A 56 -14.74 -19.52 -8.16
N GLU A 57 -13.94 -19.54 -9.23
CA GLU A 57 -12.57 -19.04 -9.22
C GLU A 57 -12.54 -17.53 -8.98
N LEU A 58 -13.38 -16.76 -9.69
CA LEU A 58 -13.46 -15.31 -9.51
C LEU A 58 -13.83 -14.92 -8.08
N LYS A 59 -14.77 -15.66 -7.46
CA LYS A 59 -15.11 -15.48 -6.05
C LYS A 59 -13.94 -15.81 -5.11
N ASN A 60 -13.14 -16.82 -5.43
CA ASN A 60 -11.95 -17.15 -4.64
C ASN A 60 -10.87 -16.06 -4.76
N ILE A 61 -10.62 -15.56 -5.97
CA ILE A 61 -9.70 -14.43 -6.22
C ILE A 61 -10.20 -13.19 -5.47
N SER A 62 -11.50 -12.89 -5.52
CA SER A 62 -12.07 -11.80 -4.77
C SER A 62 -11.79 -11.91 -3.27
N LYS A 63 -12.00 -13.07 -2.65
CA LYS A 63 -11.65 -13.28 -1.23
C LYS A 63 -10.17 -13.02 -0.94
N LYS A 64 -9.27 -13.53 -1.79
CA LYS A 64 -7.81 -13.28 -1.66
C LYS A 64 -7.48 -11.81 -1.81
N PHE A 65 -8.13 -11.10 -2.74
CA PHE A 65 -8.00 -9.65 -2.89
C PHE A 65 -8.39 -8.89 -1.62
N TYR A 66 -9.50 -9.23 -0.96
CA TYR A 66 -9.89 -8.54 0.28
C TYR A 66 -8.96 -8.87 1.45
N ARG A 67 -8.39 -10.08 1.49
CA ARG A 67 -7.35 -10.40 2.45
C ARG A 67 -6.11 -9.54 2.23
N HIS A 68 -5.62 -9.50 0.99
CA HIS A 68 -4.47 -8.67 0.63
C HIS A 68 -4.74 -7.18 0.86
N LEU A 69 -5.93 -6.67 0.51
CA LEU A 69 -6.32 -5.28 0.79
C LEU A 69 -6.31 -4.96 2.30
N SER A 70 -6.64 -5.95 3.13
CA SER A 70 -6.59 -5.80 4.59
C SER A 70 -5.16 -5.77 5.11
N ASP A 71 -4.29 -6.62 4.57
CA ASP A 71 -2.85 -6.60 4.85
C ASP A 71 -2.24 -5.25 4.42
N LEU A 72 -2.55 -4.79 3.21
CA LEU A 72 -2.11 -3.50 2.66
C LEU A 72 -2.52 -2.34 3.57
N PHE A 73 -3.76 -2.31 4.05
CA PHE A 73 -4.22 -1.26 4.96
C PHE A 73 -3.39 -1.24 6.25
N ILE A 74 -3.11 -2.41 6.84
CA ILE A 74 -2.25 -2.52 8.03
C ILE A 74 -0.83 -2.03 7.75
N GLU A 75 -0.26 -2.42 6.61
CA GLU A 75 1.10 -2.07 6.20
C GLU A 75 1.27 -0.56 6.01
N VAL A 76 0.32 0.08 5.32
CA VAL A 76 0.31 1.53 5.10
C VAL A 76 0.21 2.29 6.41
N LEU A 77 -0.67 1.85 7.33
CA LEU A 77 -0.78 2.48 8.64
C LEU A 77 0.52 2.28 9.44
N LYS A 78 1.16 1.11 9.38
CA LYS A 78 2.38 0.85 10.14
C LYS A 78 3.58 1.67 9.65
N LEU A 79 3.61 2.08 8.38
CA LEU A 79 4.72 2.88 7.82
C LEU A 79 5.06 4.11 8.68
N GLN A 80 4.06 4.73 9.33
CA GLN A 80 4.24 5.95 10.13
C GLN A 80 5.24 5.81 11.29
N HIS A 81 5.46 4.59 11.80
CA HIS A 81 6.41 4.31 12.88
C HIS A 81 7.50 3.31 12.49
N MET A 82 7.57 2.88 11.22
CA MET A 82 8.64 1.99 10.80
C MET A 82 9.96 2.75 10.70
N ARG A 83 11.00 2.22 11.32
CA ARG A 83 12.36 2.75 11.13
C ARG A 83 12.90 2.34 9.76
N ALA A 84 13.81 3.15 9.19
CA ALA A 84 14.47 2.82 7.92
C ALA A 84 15.16 1.43 7.93
N SER A 85 15.68 0.98 9.07
CA SER A 85 16.25 -0.36 9.22
C SER A 85 15.19 -1.49 9.16
N GLU A 86 13.97 -1.23 9.61
CA GLU A 86 12.84 -2.17 9.49
C GLU A 86 12.31 -2.23 8.08
N ILE A 87 12.26 -1.09 7.39
CA ILE A 87 11.87 -0.98 6.00
C ILE A 87 12.88 -1.72 5.13
N ARG A 88 14.19 -1.48 5.27
CA ARG A 88 15.25 -2.17 4.50
C ARG A 88 15.23 -3.70 4.66
N LYS A 89 14.72 -4.23 5.77
CA LYS A 89 14.56 -5.69 5.95
C LYS A 89 13.44 -6.28 5.08
N ARG A 90 12.44 -5.48 4.69
CA ARG A 90 11.20 -5.93 4.06
C ARG A 90 11.03 -5.42 2.62
N TYR A 91 11.48 -4.21 2.36
CA TYR A 91 11.48 -3.57 1.06
C TYR A 91 12.88 -3.70 0.45
N ARG A 92 12.98 -4.47 -0.63
CA ARG A 92 14.22 -4.68 -1.39
C ARG A 92 14.01 -4.22 -2.82
N VAL A 93 14.89 -3.34 -3.28
CA VAL A 93 14.96 -2.94 -4.68
C VAL A 93 15.89 -3.92 -5.39
N ILE A 94 15.43 -4.51 -6.49
CA ILE A 94 16.23 -5.42 -7.31
C ILE A 94 16.93 -4.59 -8.37
N ASN A 95 18.23 -4.81 -8.55
CA ASN A 95 19.11 -4.10 -9.48
C ASN A 95 19.17 -2.56 -9.29
N PRO A 96 19.34 -2.03 -8.07
CA PRO A 96 19.44 -0.58 -7.84
C PRO A 96 20.62 0.07 -8.56
N GLU A 97 21.70 -0.67 -8.82
CA GLU A 97 22.89 -0.21 -9.53
C GLU A 97 22.62 0.28 -10.96
N MET A 98 21.57 -0.23 -11.59
CA MET A 98 21.12 0.26 -12.89
C MET A 98 20.69 1.72 -12.81
N LEU A 99 20.01 2.09 -11.72
CA LEU A 99 19.56 3.45 -11.48
C LEU A 99 20.76 4.33 -11.10
N ASP A 100 21.63 3.87 -10.20
CA ASP A 100 22.81 4.64 -9.81
C ASP A 100 23.71 4.98 -11.03
N LYS A 101 23.90 4.04 -11.96
CA LYS A 101 24.64 4.31 -13.22
C LYS A 101 24.02 5.44 -14.05
N LEU A 102 22.69 5.44 -14.20
CA LEU A 102 21.99 6.48 -14.95
C LEU A 102 22.09 7.84 -14.25
N ASN A 103 22.18 7.85 -12.91
CA ASN A 103 22.37 9.05 -12.13
C ASN A 103 23.77 9.64 -12.36
N ASP A 104 24.80 8.79 -12.38
CA ASP A 104 26.19 9.19 -12.66
C ASP A 104 26.36 9.76 -14.08
N GLU A 105 25.57 9.29 -15.04
CA GLU A 105 25.50 9.84 -16.40
C GLU A 105 24.71 11.17 -16.49
N GLY A 106 24.17 11.67 -15.38
CA GLY A 106 23.38 12.91 -15.33
C GLY A 106 22.00 12.79 -15.99
N ARG A 107 21.45 11.57 -16.10
CA ARG A 107 20.17 11.31 -16.79
C ARG A 107 19.00 11.34 -15.83
N SER A 108 17.96 12.09 -16.21
CA SER A 108 16.67 12.09 -15.52
C SER A 108 15.83 10.86 -15.90
N ILE A 109 15.06 10.34 -14.95
CA ILE A 109 14.17 9.18 -15.12
C ILE A 109 12.74 9.56 -14.76
N ILE A 110 11.79 9.07 -15.56
CA ILE A 110 10.37 8.99 -15.18
C ILE A 110 10.06 7.55 -14.83
N ALA A 111 9.78 7.28 -13.56
CA ALA A 111 9.34 5.97 -13.10
C ALA A 111 7.80 5.91 -13.11
N VAL A 112 7.26 4.87 -13.75
CA VAL A 112 5.81 4.65 -13.86
C VAL A 112 5.45 3.37 -13.11
N PHE A 113 4.55 3.49 -12.13
CA PHE A 113 4.09 2.38 -11.29
C PHE A 113 2.62 2.08 -11.51
N GLY A 114 2.25 0.80 -11.47
CA GLY A 114 0.87 0.39 -11.36
C GLY A 114 0.39 0.46 -9.90
N HIS A 115 -0.92 0.66 -9.68
CA HIS A 115 -1.53 0.43 -8.37
C HIS A 115 -1.65 -1.07 -8.10
N TYR A 116 -0.50 -1.71 -7.88
CA TYR A 116 -0.36 -3.15 -7.76
C TYR A 116 0.41 -3.50 -6.48
N GLU A 117 -0.03 -4.56 -5.80
CA GLU A 117 0.48 -4.97 -4.48
C GLU A 117 0.54 -3.76 -3.51
N ASN A 118 1.59 -3.71 -2.69
CA ASN A 118 1.88 -2.57 -1.84
C ASN A 118 2.70 -1.51 -2.59
N TRP A 119 2.02 -0.75 -3.45
CA TRP A 119 2.64 0.37 -4.16
C TRP A 119 3.03 1.52 -3.21
N GLU A 120 2.37 1.66 -2.05
CA GLU A 120 2.62 2.75 -1.09
C GLU A 120 4.05 2.69 -0.53
N TRP A 121 4.64 1.50 -0.48
CA TRP A 121 6.01 1.32 -0.03
C TRP A 121 7.06 1.91 -0.99
N VAL A 122 6.69 2.26 -2.23
CA VAL A 122 7.59 2.92 -3.19
C VAL A 122 8.11 4.26 -2.67
N ILE A 123 7.42 4.93 -1.73
CA ILE A 123 7.94 6.14 -1.06
C ILE A 123 9.30 5.92 -0.38
N ASN A 124 9.64 4.66 -0.09
CA ASN A 124 10.90 4.26 0.53
C ASN A 124 12.03 3.98 -0.48
N LEU A 125 11.78 4.11 -1.78
CA LEU A 125 12.79 3.94 -2.83
C LEU A 125 14.09 4.74 -2.58
N PRO A 126 14.05 6.00 -2.11
CA PRO A 126 15.27 6.76 -1.77
C PRO A 126 16.18 6.12 -0.73
N LEU A 127 15.69 5.15 0.06
CA LEU A 127 16.53 4.41 1.02
C LEU A 127 17.48 3.42 0.34
N SER A 128 17.33 3.19 -0.96
CA SER A 128 18.03 2.14 -1.72
C SER A 128 18.72 2.65 -3.00
N ILE A 129 18.58 3.93 -3.36
CA ILE A 129 19.16 4.52 -4.59
C ILE A 129 19.70 5.92 -4.31
N GLN A 130 20.60 6.41 -5.18
CA GLN A 130 21.23 7.73 -5.02
C GLN A 130 20.42 8.88 -5.64
N TYR A 131 19.40 8.56 -6.45
CA TYR A 131 18.55 9.58 -7.07
C TYR A 131 17.77 10.40 -6.03
N ARG A 132 17.68 11.71 -6.31
CA ARG A 132 16.62 12.53 -5.74
C ARG A 132 15.27 12.14 -6.37
N VAL A 133 14.44 11.44 -5.61
CA VAL A 133 13.08 11.06 -6.04
C VAL A 133 12.10 12.21 -5.82
N ILE A 134 11.30 12.51 -6.83
CA ILE A 134 10.21 13.49 -6.78
C ILE A 134 8.90 12.76 -7.11
N THR A 135 7.92 12.87 -6.23
CA THR A 135 6.61 12.23 -6.38
C THR A 135 5.54 13.28 -6.68
N VAL A 136 4.62 12.98 -7.60
CA VAL A 136 3.47 13.84 -7.89
C VAL A 136 2.38 13.59 -6.85
N TYR A 137 1.95 14.64 -6.17
CA TYR A 137 0.88 14.58 -5.18
C TYR A 137 -0.37 15.33 -5.67
N LYS A 138 -1.53 14.68 -5.60
CA LYS A 138 -2.82 15.31 -5.82
C LYS A 138 -3.46 15.64 -4.47
N PRO A 139 -3.79 16.92 -4.19
CA PRO A 139 -4.45 17.30 -2.95
C PRO A 139 -5.73 16.51 -2.69
N LEU A 140 -5.87 16.03 -1.45
CA LEU A 140 -7.05 15.27 -1.01
C LEU A 140 -8.20 16.22 -0.69
N THR A 141 -9.43 15.78 -0.97
CA THR A 141 -10.65 16.57 -0.69
C THR A 141 -10.82 16.86 0.81
N ASN A 142 -10.37 15.94 1.68
CA ASN A 142 -10.41 16.14 3.12
C ASN A 142 -9.11 16.84 3.60
N LYS A 143 -9.22 18.10 4.01
CA LYS A 143 -8.08 18.94 4.44
C LYS A 143 -7.26 18.36 5.59
N TYR A 144 -7.87 17.57 6.48
CA TYR A 144 -7.15 16.97 7.60
C TYR A 144 -6.27 15.80 7.14
N PHE A 145 -6.82 14.92 6.31
CA PHE A 145 -6.04 13.86 5.68
C PHE A 145 -5.00 14.42 4.71
N ASP A 146 -5.34 15.45 3.93
CA ASP A 146 -4.42 16.12 3.03
C ASP A 146 -3.17 16.63 3.75
N ARG A 147 -3.35 17.34 4.87
CA ARG A 147 -2.24 17.81 5.70
C ARG A 147 -1.41 16.68 6.29
N TYR A 148 -2.03 15.55 6.61
CA TYR A 148 -1.34 14.38 7.14
C TYR A 148 -0.46 13.73 6.06
N PHE A 149 -1.04 13.42 4.90
CA PHE A 149 -0.33 12.80 3.77
C PHE A 149 0.75 13.72 3.19
N TYR A 150 0.54 15.04 3.17
CA TYR A 150 1.54 15.99 2.68
C TYR A 150 2.80 16.06 3.55
N LYS A 151 2.67 15.77 4.86
CA LYS A 151 3.79 15.76 5.81
C LYS A 151 4.46 14.40 5.96
N PHE A 152 3.83 13.36 5.41
CA PHE A 152 4.29 11.97 5.44
C PHE A 152 5.45 11.79 4.46
#